data_AF-A0A8A7K6T3-F1
#
_entry.id   AF-A0A8A7K6T3-F1
#
_cell.length_a   1.000
_cell.length_b   1.000
_cell.length_c   1.000
_cell.angle_alpha   90.00
_cell.angle_beta   90.00
_cell.angle_gamma   90.00
#
_symmetry.space_group_name_H-M   'P 1'
#
loop_
_entity.id
_entity.type
_entity.pdbx_description
1 polymer ?
#
loop_
_entity_poly.entity_id
_entity_poly.type
_entity_poly.pdbx_seq_one_letter_code
_entity_poly.pdbx_strand_id
1 'polypeptide(L)'
;MPLVYFTLTPAYKLISIGYLIWGELRLKDYIRERVIEVANYIYETRATVRQTAKIYGVSKSTIHKDVTERLTRIDAELASRVKKVLEFNKAERHIRGGEATKRKYKNLKNN
;
A
#
# COMPACT_ATOMS: atom_id res chain seq x y z
N MET A 1 -28.48 -46.74 -13.68
CA MET A 1 -29.12 -46.24 -12.44
C MET A 1 -28.44 -46.93 -11.26
N PRO A 2 -27.89 -46.26 -10.24
CA PRO A 2 -27.59 -44.83 -10.10
C PRO A 2 -26.09 -44.55 -9.82
N LEU A 3 -25.68 -43.33 -10.15
CA LEU A 3 -24.43 -42.69 -9.75
C LEU A 3 -24.45 -42.47 -8.23
N VAL A 4 -23.48 -43.04 -7.51
CA VAL A 4 -23.33 -42.79 -6.07
C VAL A 4 -22.57 -41.47 -5.89
N TYR A 5 -23.33 -40.38 -5.78
CA TYR A 5 -22.81 -39.08 -5.38
C TYR A 5 -22.33 -39.13 -3.93
N PHE A 6 -21.00 -39.15 -3.77
CA PHE A 6 -20.24 -38.21 -2.94
C PHE A 6 -20.94 -37.68 -1.66
N THR A 7 -20.92 -38.45 -0.57
CA THR A 7 -21.21 -37.91 0.77
C THR A 7 -19.92 -37.38 1.40
N LEU A 8 -19.54 -36.15 1.00
CA LEU A 8 -18.59 -35.32 1.75
C LEU A 8 -19.06 -35.24 3.21
N THR A 9 -18.32 -35.88 4.12
CA THR A 9 -18.65 -35.87 5.54
C THR A 9 -18.56 -34.44 6.10
N PRO A 10 -19.45 -34.06 7.05
CA PRO A 10 -19.54 -32.68 7.56
C PRO A 10 -18.27 -32.18 8.25
N ALA A 11 -17.37 -33.08 8.66
CA ALA A 11 -16.09 -32.73 9.30
C ALA A 11 -15.13 -31.97 8.37
N TYR A 12 -15.01 -32.34 7.10
CA TYR A 12 -14.14 -31.63 6.15
C TYR A 12 -14.65 -30.21 5.87
N LYS A 13 -15.97 -30.01 5.92
CA LYS A 13 -16.60 -28.71 5.71
C LYS A 13 -16.25 -27.73 6.84
N LEU A 14 -16.22 -28.19 8.09
CA LEU A 14 -15.81 -27.38 9.25
C LEU A 14 -14.31 -27.05 9.26
N ILE A 15 -13.45 -28.02 8.91
CA ILE A 15 -12.00 -27.78 8.80
C ILE A 15 -11.71 -26.77 7.67
N SER A 16 -12.39 -26.89 6.53
CA SER A 16 -12.27 -25.95 5.42
C SER A 16 -12.79 -24.56 5.76
N ILE A 17 -13.89 -24.44 6.51
CA ILE A 17 -14.41 -23.15 7.01
C ILE A 17 -13.40 -22.51 7.97
N GLY A 18 -12.80 -23.31 8.86
CA GLY A 18 -11.73 -22.87 9.76
C GLY A 18 -10.54 -22.27 9.00
N TYR A 19 -9.98 -22.99 8.02
CA TYR A 19 -8.88 -22.50 7.18
C TYR A 19 -9.26 -21.25 6.35
N LEU A 20 -10.49 -21.18 5.84
CA LEU A 20 -10.97 -20.03 5.07
C LEU A 20 -11.10 -18.77 5.96
N ILE A 21 -11.68 -18.90 7.15
CA ILE A 21 -11.82 -17.81 8.12
C ILE A 21 -10.46 -17.36 8.65
N TRP A 22 -9.55 -18.30 8.92
CA TRP A 22 -8.20 -17.98 9.40
C TRP A 22 -7.35 -17.28 8.34
N GLY A 23 -7.47 -17.69 7.06
CA GLY A 23 -6.80 -17.02 5.94
C GLY A 23 -7.28 -15.58 5.74
N GLU A 24 -8.59 -15.34 5.84
CA GLU A 24 -9.21 -14.01 5.75
C GLU A 24 -8.77 -13.07 6.89
N LEU A 25 -8.70 -13.57 8.13
CA LEU A 25 -8.23 -12.81 9.29
C LEU A 25 -6.76 -12.41 9.16
N ARG A 26 -5.89 -13.36 8.80
CA ARG A 26 -4.44 -13.12 8.62
C ARG A 26 -4.15 -12.05 7.56
N LEU A 27 -4.92 -12.01 6.48
CA LEU A 27 -4.72 -11.04 5.40
C LEU A 27 -5.10 -9.61 5.83
N LYS A 28 -6.17 -9.47 6.62
CA LYS A 28 -6.62 -8.16 7.13
C LYS A 28 -5.59 -7.53 8.07
N ASP A 29 -4.93 -8.36 8.87
CA ASP A 29 -3.88 -7.90 9.79
C ASP A 29 -2.60 -7.51 9.04
N TYR A 30 -2.17 -8.29 8.04
CA TYR A 30 -1.05 -7.92 7.15
C TYR A 30 -1.27 -6.56 6.47
N ILE A 31 -2.46 -6.29 5.96
CA ILE A 31 -2.76 -5.02 5.28
C ILE A 31 -2.71 -3.86 6.28
N ARG A 32 -3.24 -4.05 7.50
CA ARG A 32 -3.22 -3.02 8.55
C ARG A 32 -1.79 -2.69 8.95
N GLU A 33 -0.97 -3.71 9.23
CA GLU A 33 0.42 -3.55 9.64
C GLU A 33 1.25 -2.83 8.56
N ARG A 34 1.10 -3.26 7.29
CA ARG A 34 1.73 -2.58 6.14
C ARG A 34 1.35 -1.10 6.05
N VAL A 35 0.07 -0.77 6.24
CA VAL A 35 -0.42 0.61 6.12
C VAL A 35 0.23 1.51 7.18
N ILE A 36 0.38 1.02 8.41
CA ILE A 36 1.04 1.74 9.50
C ILE A 36 2.54 1.90 9.18
N GLU A 37 3.20 0.83 8.75
CA GLU A 37 4.63 0.86 8.42
C GLU A 37 4.94 1.88 7.31
N VAL A 38 4.17 1.83 6.21
CA VAL A 38 4.29 2.77 5.08
C VAL A 38 4.06 4.21 5.53
N ALA A 39 3.07 4.44 6.40
CA ALA A 39 2.75 5.76 6.91
C ALA A 39 3.87 6.34 7.77
N ASN A 40 4.43 5.53 8.68
CA ASN A 40 5.58 5.92 9.49
C ASN A 40 6.80 6.20 8.62
N TYR A 41 7.08 5.35 7.64
CA TYR A 41 8.18 5.57 6.70
C TYR A 41 8.04 6.91 5.95
N ILE A 42 6.85 7.24 5.44
CA ILE A 42 6.61 8.53 4.76
C ILE A 42 6.79 9.70 5.72
N TYR A 43 6.33 9.57 6.96
CA TYR A 43 6.46 10.62 7.95
C TYR A 43 7.92 10.89 8.35
N GLU A 44 8.68 9.83 8.66
CA GLU A 44 10.08 9.91 9.10
C GLU A 44 11.01 10.39 7.99
N THR A 45 10.90 9.80 6.79
CA THR A 45 11.80 10.10 5.68
C THR A 45 11.34 11.28 4.81
N ARG A 46 10.12 11.76 5.02
CA ARG A 46 9.44 12.75 4.17
C ARG A 46 9.37 12.36 2.69
N ALA A 47 9.46 11.06 2.40
CA ALA A 47 9.51 10.52 1.05
C ALA A 47 8.22 10.81 0.27
N THR A 48 8.35 10.86 -1.06
CA THR A 48 7.19 10.94 -1.95
C THR A 48 6.53 9.57 -2.11
N VAL A 49 5.21 9.56 -2.38
CA VAL A 49 4.44 8.34 -2.72
C VAL A 49 5.14 7.47 -3.79
N ARG A 50 5.80 8.10 -4.77
CA ARG A 50 6.51 7.37 -5.83
C ARG A 50 7.79 6.69 -5.33
N GLN A 51 8.53 7.32 -4.42
CA GLN A 51 9.72 6.72 -3.81
C GLN A 51 9.31 5.56 -2.90
N THR A 52 8.31 5.76 -2.06
CA THR A 52 7.77 4.71 -1.19
C THR A 52 7.25 3.53 -2.00
N ALA A 53 6.49 3.78 -3.06
CA ALA A 53 6.03 2.73 -3.98
C ALA A 53 7.18 1.88 -4.56
N LYS A 54 8.30 2.51 -4.90
CA LYS A 54 9.49 1.81 -5.43
C LYS A 54 10.15 0.92 -4.37
N ILE A 55 10.18 1.36 -3.12
CA ILE A 55 10.82 0.63 -2.01
C ILE A 55 9.98 -0.58 -1.60
N TYR A 56 8.68 -0.39 -1.42
CA TYR A 56 7.76 -1.44 -0.99
C TYR A 56 7.27 -2.33 -2.13
N GLY A 57 7.75 -2.14 -3.36
CA GLY A 57 7.41 -2.97 -4.52
C GLY A 57 5.93 -2.94 -4.90
N VAL A 58 5.21 -1.86 -4.57
CA VAL A 58 3.77 -1.72 -4.81
C VAL A 58 3.48 -0.55 -5.74
N SER A 59 2.30 -0.55 -6.36
CA SER A 59 1.91 0.55 -7.23
C SER A 59 1.71 1.85 -6.42
N LYS A 60 1.99 3.00 -7.06
CA LYS A 60 1.69 4.33 -6.49
C LYS A 60 0.23 4.44 -6.05
N SER A 61 -0.71 3.91 -6.84
CA SER A 61 -2.14 3.95 -6.53
C SER A 61 -2.49 3.12 -5.31
N THR A 62 -1.79 2.01 -5.08
CA THR A 62 -1.94 1.18 -3.87
C THR A 62 -1.50 1.94 -2.63
N ILE A 63 -0.30 2.54 -2.64
CA ILE A 63 0.18 3.38 -1.53
C ILE A 63 -0.79 4.55 -1.28
N HIS A 64 -1.28 5.20 -2.34
CA HIS A 64 -2.21 6.31 -2.18
C HIS A 64 -3.48 5.87 -1.45
N LYS A 65 -4.14 4.80 -1.90
CA LYS A 65 -5.33 4.25 -1.23
C LYS A 65 -5.04 3.84 0.21
N ASP A 66 -3.89 3.22 0.45
CA ASP A 66 -3.45 2.82 1.78
C ASP A 66 -3.33 4.01 2.73
N VAL A 67 -2.69 5.09 2.29
CA VAL A 67 -2.41 6.26 3.13
C VAL A 67 -3.59 7.22 3.25
N THR A 68 -4.44 7.37 2.21
CA THR A 68 -5.56 8.31 2.25
C THR A 68 -6.85 7.70 2.79
N GLU A 69 -7.15 6.45 2.42
CA GLU A 69 -8.41 5.80 2.79
C GLU A 69 -8.24 4.86 3.99
N ARG A 70 -7.24 3.96 3.94
CA ARG A 70 -7.11 2.90 4.95
C ARG A 70 -6.50 3.43 6.25
N LEU A 71 -5.45 4.24 6.16
CA LEU A 71 -4.77 4.81 7.32
C LEU A 71 -5.72 5.68 8.14
N THR A 72 -6.54 6.52 7.51
CA THR A 72 -7.53 7.36 8.20
C THR A 72 -8.50 6.54 9.07
N ARG A 73 -8.80 5.29 8.69
CA ARG A 73 -9.66 4.37 9.46
C ARG A 73 -8.93 3.64 10.59
N ILE A 74 -7.60 3.56 10.51
CA ILE A 74 -6.76 2.87 11.49
C ILE A 74 -6.23 3.86 12.53
N ASP A 75 -5.61 4.94 12.05
CA ASP A 75 -5.04 6.03 12.84
C ASP A 75 -5.21 7.37 12.10
N ALA A 76 -6.18 8.16 12.56
CA ALA A 76 -6.48 9.46 12.00
C ALA A 76 -5.41 10.52 12.31
N GLU A 77 -4.68 10.40 13.41
CA GLU A 77 -3.64 11.35 13.78
C GLU A 77 -2.43 11.19 12.87
N LEU A 78 -1.97 9.95 12.69
CA LEU A 78 -0.88 9.62 11.78
C LEU A 78 -1.24 10.00 10.34
N ALA A 79 -2.49 9.76 9.91
CA ALA A 79 -2.98 10.19 8.60
C ALA A 79 -2.85 11.71 8.40
N SER A 80 -3.22 12.51 9.40
CA SER A 80 -3.09 13.98 9.35
C SER A 80 -1.64 14.42 9.23
N ARG A 81 -0.73 13.80 9.99
CA ARG A 81 0.71 14.08 9.92
C ARG A 81 1.31 13.76 8.55
N VAL A 82 0.99 12.58 8.02
CA VAL A 82 1.44 12.16 6.68
C VAL A 82 0.85 13.06 5.60
N LYS A 83 -0.41 13.46 5.71
CA LYS A 83 -1.05 14.38 4.76
C LYS A 83 -0.30 15.70 4.64
N LYS A 84 0.16 16.30 5.75
CA LYS A 84 0.98 17.52 5.73
C LYS A 84 2.28 17.34 4.94
N VAL A 85 2.96 16.20 5.13
CA VAL A 85 4.17 15.85 4.38
C VAL A 85 3.88 15.71 2.88
N LEU A 86 2.77 15.08 2.52
CA LEU A 86 2.35 14.92 1.12
C LEU A 86 1.97 16.25 0.47
N GLU A 87 1.31 17.15 1.21
CA GLU A 87 0.97 18.50 0.75
C GLU A 87 2.23 19.34 0.51
N PHE A 88 3.19 19.30 1.43
CA PHE A 88 4.50 19.94 1.26
C PHE A 88 5.20 19.43 -0.01
N ASN A 89 5.24 18.11 -0.19
CA ASN A 89 5.79 17.47 -1.39
C ASN A 89 5.07 17.88 -2.69
N LYS A 90 3.76 18.17 -2.62
CA LYS A 90 2.96 18.63 -3.76
C LYS A 90 3.29 20.08 -4.10
N ALA A 91 3.51 20.94 -3.12
CA ALA A 91 3.94 22.32 -3.31
C ALA A 91 5.32 22.40 -3.97
N GLU A 92 6.28 21.59 -3.52
CA GLU A 92 7.64 21.55 -4.09
C GLU A 92 7.73 20.90 -5.48
N ARG A 93 6.64 20.31 -5.99
CA ARG A 93 6.65 19.56 -7.25
C ARG A 93 7.16 20.39 -8.43
N HIS A 94 6.84 21.68 -8.47
CA HIS A 94 7.27 22.56 -9.55
C HIS A 94 8.79 22.77 -9.58
N ILE A 95 9.41 22.87 -8.40
CA ILE A 95 10.87 22.99 -8.25
C ILE A 95 11.55 21.72 -8.78
N ARG A 96 11.09 20.55 -8.33
CA ARG A 96 11.63 19.25 -8.78
C ARG A 96 11.37 19.00 -10.26
N GLY A 97 10.26 19.51 -10.80
CA GLY A 97 9.93 19.45 -12.23
C GLY A 97 10.95 20.20 -13.09
N GLY A 98 11.31 21.42 -12.69
CA GLY A 98 12.35 22.20 -13.37
C GLY A 98 13.71 21.49 -13.37
N GLU A 99 14.10 20.91 -12.25
CA GLU A 99 15.34 20.11 -12.15
C GLU A 99 15.32 18.84 -13.00
N ALA A 100 14.16 18.19 -13.14
CA ALA A 100 14.01 16.99 -13.96
C ALA A 100 14.25 17.32 -15.45
N THR A 101 13.68 18.43 -15.92
CA THR A 101 13.92 18.95 -17.27
C THR A 101 15.40 19.28 -17.47
N LYS A 102 16.00 20.04 -16.55
CA LYS A 102 17.44 20.39 -16.62
C LYS A 102 18.34 19.15 -16.67
N ARG A 103 18.07 18.12 -15.86
CA ARG A 103 18.80 16.84 -15.88
C ARG A 103 18.63 16.09 -17.20
N LYS A 104 17.40 16.03 -17.75
CA LYS A 104 17.13 15.40 -19.05
C LYS A 104 18.03 15.97 -20.15
N TYR A 105 18.09 17.30 -20.27
CA TYR A 105 18.90 17.96 -21.29
C TYR A 105 20.42 17.84 -21.02
N LYS A 106 20.86 17.88 -19.76
CA LYS A 106 22.28 17.68 -19.41
C LYS A 106 22.74 16.25 -19.78
N ASN A 107 21.93 15.25 -19.49
CA ASN A 107 22.25 13.85 -19.83
C ASN A 107 22.25 13.62 -21.35
N LEU A 108 21.41 14.35 -22.10
CA LEU A 108 21.38 14.27 -23.56
C LEU A 108 22.62 14.87 -24.24
N LYS A 109 23.32 15.80 -23.56
CA LYS A 109 24.53 16.47 -24.06
C LYS A 109 25.83 15.73 -23.72
N ASN A 110 25.78 14.85 -22.72
CA ASN A 110 26.92 14.08 -22.23
C ASN A 110 26.98 12.65 -22.79
N ASN A 111 26.02 12.29 -23.66
CA ASN A 111 26.00 11.07 -24.48
C ASN A 111 26.25 11.46 -25.93
#